data_AF-A0A8J6TCM5-F1
#
_entry.id   AF-A0A8J6TCM5-F1
#
_cell.length_a   1.000
_cell.length_b   1.000
_cell.length_c   1.000
_cell.angle_alpha   90.00
_cell.angle_beta   90.00
_cell.angle_gamma   90.00
#
_symmetry.space_group_name_H-M   'P 1'
#
loop_
_entity.id
_entity.type
_entity.pdbx_description
1 polymer ?
#
loop_
_entity_poly.entity_id
_entity_poly.type
_entity_poly.pdbx_seq_one_letter_code
_entity_poly.pdbx_strand_id
1 'polypeptide(L)'
;MPERKNWTKYWWDNTRNKDTPMKKTCIYLALLAFSALPFSASADDMGPETMDLKERFKVEGKKKAVIFPHRQHQASLECVKCHVSPQGGGNLNVEIANLKGTRNDFHTKFCWPCHQEMNVPKGRSCNTCH
;
A
#
# COMPACT_ATOMS: atom_id res chain seq x y z
N MET A 1 -6.35 -63.08 11.13
CA MET A 1 -6.39 -61.87 11.98
C MET A 1 -5.32 -62.01 13.06
N PRO A 2 -4.19 -61.29 12.97
CA PRO A 2 -3.16 -61.29 14.01
C PRO A 2 -3.31 -60.11 14.99
N GLU A 3 -3.12 -60.40 16.28
CA GLU A 3 -3.16 -59.50 17.43
C GLU A 3 -2.10 -58.39 17.39
N ARG A 4 -2.50 -57.17 17.75
CA ARG A 4 -1.60 -56.03 18.01
C ARG A 4 -1.06 -56.11 19.43
N LYS A 5 0.25 -56.28 19.59
CA LYS A 5 0.96 -56.14 20.88
C LYS A 5 1.47 -54.71 21.07
N ASN A 6 1.45 -54.31 22.34
CA ASN A 6 1.37 -52.96 22.90
C ASN A 6 2.79 -52.36 23.13
N TRP A 7 3.11 -51.24 22.48
CA TRP A 7 4.47 -50.66 22.41
C TRP A 7 4.77 -49.57 23.45
N THR A 8 3.98 -49.40 24.50
CA THR A 8 4.11 -48.26 25.43
C THR A 8 4.98 -48.51 26.65
N LYS A 9 5.70 -49.64 26.74
CA LYS A 9 6.44 -50.04 27.95
C LYS A 9 7.96 -50.19 27.76
N TYR A 10 8.60 -49.25 27.05
CA TYR A 10 10.07 -49.28 26.86
C TYR A 10 10.81 -47.94 27.01
N TRP A 11 10.17 -46.91 27.56
CA TRP A 11 10.78 -45.57 27.66
C TRP A 11 10.67 -44.93 29.06
N TRP A 12 10.46 -45.74 30.11
CA TRP A 12 10.18 -45.23 31.47
C TRP A 12 11.12 -45.74 32.57
N ASP A 13 12.34 -46.16 32.23
CA ASP A 13 13.35 -46.59 33.23
C ASP A 13 14.76 -46.12 32.87
N ASN A 14 14.92 -44.82 32.63
CA ASN A 14 16.24 -44.18 32.70
C ASN A 14 16.20 -42.96 33.62
N THR A 15 15.79 -43.21 34.87
CA THR A 15 15.87 -42.22 35.95
C THR A 15 17.24 -42.26 36.61
N ARG A 16 17.71 -41.06 36.99
CA ARG A 16 18.60 -40.75 38.12
C ARG A 16 20.08 -41.11 37.95
N ASN A 17 20.92 -40.06 38.03
CA ASN A 17 21.95 -39.77 39.06
C ASN A 17 22.98 -38.83 38.37
N LYS A 18 23.36 -37.61 38.82
CA LYS A 18 23.80 -37.16 40.16
C LYS A 18 23.88 -35.62 40.20
N ASP A 19 23.41 -35.05 41.31
CA ASP A 19 24.04 -34.04 42.15
C ASP A 19 24.55 -32.71 41.53
N THR A 20 23.80 -31.65 41.85
CA THR A 20 24.21 -30.24 41.77
C THR A 20 24.87 -29.80 43.08
N PRO A 21 25.80 -28.83 43.02
CA PRO A 21 25.84 -27.79 44.04
C PRO A 21 25.60 -26.40 43.44
N MET A 22 24.55 -25.75 43.95
CA MET A 22 24.27 -24.31 43.85
C MET A 22 25.52 -23.45 44.03
N LYS A 23 25.85 -22.63 43.03
CA LYS A 23 26.58 -21.37 43.22
C LYS A 23 25.87 -20.24 42.48
N LYS A 24 25.02 -19.59 43.27
CA LYS A 24 24.45 -18.25 43.12
C LYS A 24 25.36 -17.31 42.30
N THR A 25 24.97 -16.97 41.06
CA THR A 25 25.47 -15.74 40.43
C THR A 25 24.51 -15.25 39.34
N CYS A 26 23.90 -14.10 39.61
CA CYS A 26 23.42 -13.07 38.66
C CYS A 26 22.33 -13.44 37.65
N ILE A 27 21.10 -13.49 38.16
CA ILE A 27 19.94 -12.84 37.50
C ILE A 27 20.30 -11.35 37.33
N TYR A 28 20.41 -10.84 36.11
CA TYR A 28 20.13 -9.45 35.65
C TYR A 28 20.66 -9.29 34.21
N LEU A 29 19.88 -8.61 33.34
CA LEU A 29 20.08 -8.34 31.89
C LEU A 29 19.69 -9.53 30.99
N ALA A 30 18.71 -9.47 30.09
CA ALA A 30 18.31 -8.36 29.22
C ALA A 30 16.78 -8.39 28.99
N LEU A 31 16.09 -7.53 29.73
CA LEU A 31 14.74 -7.04 29.42
C LEU A 31 14.95 -5.66 28.78
N LEU A 32 14.29 -5.38 27.65
CA LEU A 32 14.33 -4.14 26.84
C LEU A 32 15.32 -4.12 25.67
N ALA A 33 14.99 -4.87 24.62
CA ALA A 33 15.34 -4.49 23.25
C ALA A 33 14.18 -4.83 22.31
N PHE A 34 12.95 -4.47 22.69
CA PHE A 34 11.90 -4.26 21.70
C PHE A 34 12.22 -2.90 21.07
N SER A 35 13.13 -2.95 20.10
CA SER A 35 13.49 -1.82 19.25
C SER A 35 12.21 -1.23 18.70
N ALA A 36 11.86 -0.04 19.17
CA ALA A 36 10.95 0.84 18.48
C ALA A 36 11.60 1.13 17.12
N LEU A 37 11.30 0.30 16.12
CA LEU A 37 11.55 0.64 14.73
C LEU A 37 10.67 1.86 14.48
N PRO A 38 11.24 3.05 14.23
CA PRO A 38 10.44 4.13 13.71
C PRO A 38 9.97 3.66 12.34
N PHE A 39 8.67 3.41 12.21
CA PHE A 39 8.01 3.29 10.92
C PHE A 39 8.01 4.70 10.31
N SER A 40 9.17 5.14 9.85
CA SER A 40 9.34 6.40 9.14
C SER A 40 8.71 6.21 7.76
N ALA A 41 7.42 6.48 7.67
CA ALA A 41 6.82 6.83 6.39
C ALA A 41 7.44 8.17 5.98
N SER A 42 8.39 8.12 5.06
CA SER A 42 9.09 9.29 4.52
C SER A 42 8.06 10.25 3.92
N ALA A 43 8.13 11.54 4.28
CA ALA A 43 7.31 12.57 3.66
C ALA A 43 7.54 12.72 2.13
N ASP A 44 8.60 12.09 1.61
CA ASP A 44 9.00 12.11 0.21
C ASP A 44 8.09 11.29 -0.72
N ASP A 45 7.22 10.43 -0.19
CA ASP A 45 6.30 9.59 -0.99
C ASP A 45 4.95 10.26 -1.29
N MET A 46 4.75 11.52 -0.88
CA MET A 46 3.48 12.23 -1.08
C MET A 46 3.54 13.11 -2.33
N GLY A 47 2.67 12.84 -3.30
CA GLY A 47 2.48 13.72 -4.45
C GLY A 47 1.88 15.06 -4.05
N PRO A 48 1.73 16.00 -5.01
CA PRO A 48 1.18 17.33 -4.70
C PRO A 48 -0.23 17.24 -4.12
N GLU A 49 -0.65 18.24 -3.35
CA GLU A 49 -2.02 18.35 -2.84
C GLU A 49 -3.05 18.35 -3.98
N THR A 50 -2.81 19.23 -4.94
CA THR A 50 -3.63 19.45 -6.13
C THR A 50 -2.74 19.70 -7.34
N MET A 51 -3.27 19.47 -8.54
CA MET A 51 -2.56 19.73 -9.79
C MET A 51 -3.49 20.29 -10.86
N ASP A 52 -3.09 21.39 -11.50
CA ASP A 52 -3.77 21.87 -12.71
C ASP A 52 -3.32 21.03 -13.91
N LEU A 53 -4.22 20.22 -14.47
CA LEU A 53 -3.90 19.35 -15.60
C LEU A 53 -3.63 20.14 -16.88
N LYS A 54 -4.24 21.31 -17.04
CA LYS A 54 -4.03 22.18 -18.20
C LYS A 54 -2.64 22.80 -18.16
N GLU A 55 -2.21 23.28 -17.00
CA GLU A 55 -0.87 23.83 -16.84
C GLU A 55 0.21 22.75 -16.98
N ARG A 56 0.03 21.62 -16.30
CA ARG A 56 1.02 20.54 -16.20
C ARG A 56 1.21 19.79 -17.52
N PHE A 57 0.12 19.40 -18.17
CA PHE A 57 0.16 18.54 -19.36
C PHE A 57 -0.18 19.29 -20.65
N LYS A 58 -0.37 20.61 -20.59
CA LYS A 58 -0.74 21.44 -21.76
C LYS A 58 -2.03 20.96 -22.44
N VAL A 59 -3.01 20.54 -21.64
CA VAL A 59 -4.34 20.12 -22.14
C VAL A 59 -5.00 21.28 -22.90
N GLU A 60 -5.44 21.02 -24.13
CA GLU A 60 -6.08 22.01 -24.98
C GLU A 60 -7.60 21.94 -24.86
N GLY A 61 -8.26 23.10 -24.79
CA GLY A 61 -9.72 23.15 -24.79
C GLY A 61 -10.30 24.45 -24.25
N LYS A 62 -11.60 24.62 -24.50
CA LYS A 62 -12.39 25.80 -24.10
C LYS A 62 -13.02 25.68 -22.69
N LYS A 63 -13.04 24.47 -22.12
CA LYS A 63 -13.54 24.25 -20.75
C LYS A 63 -12.53 24.80 -19.73
N LYS A 64 -13.04 25.07 -18.52
CA LYS A 64 -12.21 25.40 -17.35
C LYS A 64 -11.19 24.29 -17.10
N ALA A 65 -10.04 24.64 -16.53
CA ALA A 65 -9.00 23.68 -16.22
C ALA A 65 -9.48 22.71 -15.14
N VAL A 66 -9.12 21.43 -15.28
CA VAL A 66 -9.38 20.43 -14.23
C VAL A 66 -8.29 20.58 -13.18
N ILE A 67 -8.70 20.94 -11.96
CA ILE A 67 -7.83 20.92 -10.79
C ILE A 67 -7.98 19.55 -10.15
N PHE A 68 -6.98 18.69 -10.36
CA PHE A 68 -6.97 17.32 -9.87
C PHE A 68 -6.59 17.29 -8.38
N PRO A 69 -7.46 16.82 -7.48
CA PRO A 69 -7.16 16.73 -6.05
C PRO A 69 -6.39 15.44 -5.74
N HIS A 70 -5.09 15.43 -6.04
CA HIS A 70 -4.24 14.25 -5.90
C HIS A 70 -4.25 13.68 -4.47
N ARG A 71 -4.19 14.52 -3.43
CA ARG A 71 -4.26 14.04 -2.02
C ARG A 71 -5.53 13.26 -1.72
N GLN A 72 -6.68 13.68 -2.25
CA GLN A 72 -7.95 12.99 -2.01
C GLN A 72 -7.94 11.58 -2.63
N HIS A 73 -7.32 11.44 -3.80
CA HIS A 73 -7.17 10.16 -4.46
C HIS A 73 -6.15 9.28 -3.71
N GLN A 74 -5.00 9.83 -3.34
CA GLN A 74 -3.97 9.13 -2.57
C GLN A 74 -4.49 8.64 -1.20
N ALA A 75 -5.41 9.37 -0.56
CA ALA A 75 -6.00 8.95 0.71
C ALA A 75 -6.87 7.69 0.61
N SER A 76 -7.36 7.36 -0.61
CA SER A 76 -8.31 6.25 -0.82
C SER A 76 -7.80 5.19 -1.80
N LEU A 77 -6.72 5.46 -2.54
CA LEU A 77 -6.18 4.62 -3.60
C LEU A 77 -4.68 4.43 -3.41
N GLU A 78 -4.19 3.23 -3.70
CA GLU A 78 -2.75 2.96 -3.77
C GLU A 78 -2.13 3.66 -4.98
N CYS A 79 -0.89 4.14 -4.86
CA CYS A 79 -0.17 4.85 -5.93
C CYS A 79 -0.16 4.09 -7.27
N VAL A 80 -0.04 2.76 -7.21
CA VAL A 80 0.00 1.86 -8.39
C VAL A 80 -1.31 1.79 -9.18
N LYS A 81 -2.42 2.27 -8.61
CA LYS A 81 -3.69 2.40 -9.34
C LYS A 81 -3.60 3.43 -10.46
N CYS A 82 -2.70 4.41 -10.33
CA CYS A 82 -2.51 5.48 -11.30
C CYS A 82 -1.12 5.46 -11.94
N HIS A 83 -0.09 5.03 -11.20
CA HIS A 83 1.31 5.09 -11.61
C HIS A 83 1.89 3.70 -11.88
N VAL A 84 2.88 3.62 -12.77
CA VAL A 84 3.62 2.39 -13.07
C VAL A 84 4.40 1.89 -11.84
N SER A 85 4.85 2.79 -10.98
CA SER A 85 5.60 2.49 -9.76
C SER A 85 5.02 3.25 -8.56
N PRO A 86 5.05 2.68 -7.34
CA PRO A 86 4.62 3.37 -6.13
C PRO A 86 5.56 4.49 -5.68
N GLN A 87 6.80 4.53 -6.18
CA GLN A 87 7.69 5.67 -5.90
C GLN A 87 7.09 6.93 -6.52
N GLY A 88 6.73 7.91 -5.69
CA GLY A 88 5.92 9.07 -6.06
C GLY A 88 6.42 9.82 -7.31
N GLY A 89 5.48 10.39 -8.08
CA GLY A 89 5.79 11.21 -9.25
C GLY A 89 6.20 10.44 -10.52
N GLY A 90 6.09 9.12 -10.53
CA GLY A 90 6.40 8.27 -11.69
C GLY A 90 5.39 8.39 -12.86
N ASN A 91 5.68 7.69 -13.96
CA ASN A 91 4.81 7.66 -15.14
C ASN A 91 3.42 7.11 -14.80
N LEU A 92 2.39 7.62 -15.48
CA LEU A 92 1.04 7.06 -15.41
C LEU A 92 1.02 5.66 -16.03
N ASN A 93 0.15 4.78 -15.53
CA ASN A 93 -0.06 3.44 -16.07
C ASN A 93 -0.84 3.42 -17.40
N VAL A 94 -1.26 4.59 -17.89
CA VAL A 94 -1.85 4.79 -19.20
C VAL A 94 -1.05 5.80 -20.00
N GLU A 95 -0.94 5.58 -21.31
CA GLU A 95 -0.36 6.54 -22.22
C GLU A 95 -1.37 7.66 -22.53
N ILE A 96 -0.98 8.90 -22.22
CA ILE A 96 -1.74 10.11 -22.53
C ILE A 96 -1.13 10.76 -23.78
N ALA A 97 -1.77 10.58 -24.93
CA ALA A 97 -1.32 11.12 -26.21
C ALA A 97 -2.25 12.22 -26.73
N ASN A 98 -3.56 12.00 -26.64
CA ASN A 98 -4.55 13.00 -27.03
C ASN A 98 -4.86 13.93 -25.86
N LEU A 99 -4.45 15.19 -25.98
CA LEU A 99 -4.66 16.25 -24.99
C LEU A 99 -5.75 17.25 -25.40
N LYS A 100 -6.46 17.02 -26.51
CA LYS A 100 -7.38 18.01 -27.10
C LYS A 100 -8.84 17.76 -26.73
N GLY A 101 -9.51 18.83 -26.31
CA GLY A 101 -10.93 18.85 -26.02
C GLY A 101 -11.32 18.16 -24.71
N THR A 102 -12.62 18.10 -24.45
CA THR A 102 -13.18 17.54 -23.20
C THR A 102 -13.14 16.01 -23.15
N ARG A 103 -13.06 15.34 -24.31
CA ARG A 103 -12.92 13.87 -24.43
C ARG A 103 -11.49 13.46 -24.79
N ASN A 104 -10.52 14.14 -24.19
CA ASN A 104 -9.10 13.78 -24.29
C ASN A 104 -8.81 12.48 -23.53
N ASP A 105 -7.56 12.03 -23.55
CA ASP A 105 -7.16 10.76 -22.95
C ASP A 105 -7.30 10.73 -21.42
N PHE A 106 -7.13 11.87 -20.73
CA PHE A 106 -7.45 11.94 -19.29
C PHE A 106 -8.92 11.59 -19.05
N HIS A 107 -9.84 12.12 -19.85
CA HIS A 107 -11.24 11.75 -19.75
C HIS A 107 -11.46 10.29 -20.12
N THR A 108 -11.08 9.85 -21.32
CA THR A 108 -11.54 8.57 -21.89
C THR A 108 -10.78 7.36 -21.39
N LYS A 109 -9.50 7.49 -21.02
CA LYS A 109 -8.64 6.38 -20.62
C LYS A 109 -8.34 6.33 -19.14
N PHE A 110 -8.50 7.44 -18.41
CA PHE A 110 -7.99 7.55 -17.05
C PHE A 110 -9.09 7.85 -16.03
N CYS A 111 -9.62 9.08 -16.01
CA CYS A 111 -10.56 9.54 -14.99
C CYS A 111 -11.94 8.90 -15.14
N TRP A 112 -12.52 8.92 -16.35
CA TRP A 112 -13.89 8.44 -16.55
C TRP A 112 -14.05 6.94 -16.27
N PRO A 113 -13.17 6.04 -16.78
CA PRO A 113 -13.30 4.61 -16.51
C PRO A 113 -13.29 4.30 -15.02
N CYS A 114 -12.33 4.86 -14.27
CA CYS A 114 -12.24 4.68 -12.82
C CYS A 114 -13.47 5.23 -12.09
N HIS A 115 -13.93 6.44 -12.41
CA HIS A 115 -15.12 7.02 -11.79
C HIS A 115 -16.40 6.24 -12.10
N GLN A 116 -16.47 5.59 -13.27
CA GLN A 116 -17.56 4.71 -13.64
C GLN A 116 -17.51 3.38 -12.88
N GLU A 117 -16.34 2.74 -12.83
CA GLU A 117 -16.12 1.47 -12.12
C GLU A 117 -16.40 1.61 -10.61
N MET A 118 -15.86 2.65 -9.99
CA MET A 118 -16.01 2.92 -8.56
C MET A 118 -17.33 3.64 -8.22
N ASN A 119 -18.18 3.93 -9.20
CA ASN A 119 -19.43 4.68 -9.02
C ASN A 119 -19.26 5.99 -8.23
N VAL A 120 -18.20 6.74 -8.51
CA VAL A 120 -17.85 7.96 -7.77
C VAL A 120 -19.00 8.97 -7.89
N PRO A 121 -19.59 9.42 -6.76
CA PRO A 121 -20.67 10.39 -6.78
C PRO A 121 -20.24 11.67 -7.50
N LYS A 122 -21.03 12.10 -8.49
CA LYS A 122 -20.77 13.29 -9.33
C LYS A 122 -19.46 13.25 -10.14
N GLY A 123 -18.63 12.21 -10.02
CA GLY A 123 -17.37 12.05 -10.77
C GLY A 123 -17.54 11.84 -12.27
N ARG A 124 -18.77 11.60 -12.72
CA ARG A 124 -19.17 11.45 -14.13
C ARG A 124 -19.84 12.70 -14.72
N SER A 125 -19.79 13.84 -14.03
CA SER A 125 -20.38 15.10 -14.51
C SER A 125 -19.28 16.06 -14.97
N CYS A 126 -19.44 16.64 -16.16
CA CYS A 126 -18.49 17.61 -16.69
C CYS A 126 -18.29 18.82 -15.76
N ASN A 127 -19.36 19.28 -15.09
CA ASN A 127 -19.31 20.47 -14.23
C ASN A 127 -18.69 20.20 -12.86
N THR A 128 -18.54 18.93 -12.48
CA THR A 128 -17.80 18.56 -11.27
C THR A 128 -16.30 18.56 -11.55
N CYS A 129 -15.90 18.20 -12.77
CA CYS A 129 -14.51 18.12 -13.17
C CYS A 129 -13.94 19.43 -13.73
N HIS A 130 -14.75 20.21 -14.47
CA HIS A 130 -14.40 21.49 -15.10
C HIS A 130 -15.23 22.63 -14.52
#